data_AF-A0A4W5KMJ5-F1
#
_entry.id   AF-A0A4W5KMJ5-F1
#
_cell.length_a   1.000
_cell.length_b   1.000
_cell.length_c   1.000
_cell.angle_alpha   90.00
_cell.angle_beta   90.00
_cell.angle_gamma   90.00
#
_symmetry.space_group_name_H-M   'P 1'
#
loop_
_entity.id
_entity.type
_entity.pdbx_description
1 polymer ?
#
loop_
_entity_poly.entity_id
_entity_poly.type
_entity_poly.pdbx_seq_one_letter_code
_entity_poly.pdbx_strand_id
1 'polypeptide(L)'
;MTSGITVPGFQDWGPLCGGMLRTTVGCVGVEERDEDEVEEDLRDGGVPFFVNRGGLPVDEETWEQMWRHVARIHPNGEAIGTRIRGASDLPKIPTPSVPTYQPTTSIPQRLEAIQKYIRDLQYNHTGTQFFEIKKSRPLTALMDIAKEMTRESLPIKCLEAVILGIYLTNSMPGVERFPLSFKTQFSGNHFCHIVLGVHSGGRFGALGISRRMDLMFKPLEFRTLADLVQEFEGAYRGYWHTLRKVKIGQYVSHDPHSVEQIDWKHSILDVDKLTKEELRRELERHTRDMRMKIGKAAPTSPTKDRKSNMGSPHRNPGSPMRRNSRIERRPSGEKKVLDPKSPPDMNGYQIRV
;
A
#
# COMPACT_ATOMS: atom_id res chain seq x y z
N MET A 1 86.16 -17.75 -19.32
CA MET A 1 85.86 -16.33 -19.01
C MET A 1 84.38 -16.28 -18.65
N THR A 2 84.02 -16.43 -17.37
CA THR A 2 83.75 -15.35 -16.37
C THR A 2 82.46 -14.56 -16.67
N SER A 3 81.47 -14.33 -15.78
CA SER A 3 81.09 -14.81 -14.42
C SER A 3 79.85 -14.01 -13.94
N GLY A 4 78.92 -14.45 -13.07
CA GLY A 4 78.67 -15.77 -12.44
C GLY A 4 78.03 -15.68 -11.03
N ILE A 5 76.95 -16.46 -10.75
CA ILE A 5 76.32 -16.72 -9.42
C ILE A 5 75.51 -15.49 -8.86
N THR A 6 74.26 -15.55 -8.33
CA THR A 6 73.82 -16.21 -7.07
C THR A 6 72.27 -16.22 -6.91
N VAL A 7 71.76 -17.16 -6.10
CA VAL A 7 70.38 -17.34 -5.53
C VAL A 7 70.58 -17.58 -4.00
N PRO A 8 69.60 -17.51 -3.04
CA PRO A 8 68.13 -17.39 -3.13
C PRO A 8 67.47 -16.53 -2.00
N GLY A 9 66.13 -16.66 -1.79
CA GLY A 9 65.58 -16.74 -0.41
C GLY A 9 64.34 -15.91 -0.02
N PHE A 10 63.25 -16.63 0.31
CA PHE A 10 62.38 -16.48 1.49
C PHE A 10 61.64 -15.16 1.86
N GLN A 11 60.31 -15.29 1.93
CA GLN A 11 59.38 -14.95 3.02
C GLN A 11 59.31 -13.56 3.70
N ASP A 12 58.05 -13.14 3.84
CA ASP A 12 57.39 -12.62 5.05
C ASP A 12 57.10 -11.12 5.30
N TRP A 13 55.78 -10.86 5.36
CA TRP A 13 55.01 -9.94 6.23
C TRP A 13 55.04 -8.42 5.94
N GLY A 14 53.93 -7.76 6.30
CA GLY A 14 53.70 -6.32 6.17
C GLY A 14 54.35 -5.50 7.30
N PRO A 15 53.85 -4.30 7.68
CA PRO A 15 52.54 -3.70 7.36
C PRO A 15 52.62 -2.30 6.72
N LEU A 16 51.48 -1.74 6.31
CA LEU A 16 51.34 -0.29 6.07
C LEU A 16 50.06 0.26 6.72
N CYS A 17 50.25 0.93 7.86
CA CYS A 17 49.29 1.87 8.43
C CYS A 17 49.74 3.31 8.15
N GLY A 18 48.81 4.18 7.74
CA GLY A 18 49.00 5.64 7.78
C GLY A 18 48.43 6.39 6.57
N GLY A 19 47.77 7.53 6.80
CA GLY A 19 47.63 8.56 5.76
C GLY A 19 46.23 9.01 5.31
N MET A 20 45.21 8.87 6.17
CA MET A 20 44.05 9.75 6.29
C MET A 20 43.93 10.97 5.34
N LEU A 21 42.84 11.04 4.56
CA LEU A 21 41.99 12.25 4.51
C LEU A 21 40.54 11.92 4.12
N ARG A 22 39.58 12.57 4.80
CA ARG A 22 38.12 12.40 4.58
C ARG A 22 37.63 13.29 3.44
N THR A 23 36.68 12.78 2.66
CA THR A 23 35.60 13.60 2.07
C THR A 23 34.26 12.97 2.41
N THR A 24 33.34 13.77 2.95
CA THR A 24 32.07 13.28 3.51
C THR A 24 31.02 13.07 2.42
N VAL A 25 30.62 11.83 2.18
CA VAL A 25 29.36 11.50 1.51
C VAL A 25 28.29 11.35 2.58
N GLY A 26 27.17 12.05 2.42
CA GLY A 26 26.10 12.10 3.43
C GLY A 26 25.36 10.77 3.58
N CYS A 27 24.77 10.55 4.76
CA CYS A 27 23.81 9.48 4.97
C CYS A 27 22.62 9.67 4.01
N VAL A 28 22.55 8.83 2.98
CA VAL A 28 21.26 8.55 2.33
C VAL A 28 20.46 7.75 3.34
N GLY A 29 19.29 8.27 3.72
CA GLY A 29 18.41 7.58 4.66
C GLY A 29 18.05 6.21 4.13
N VAL A 30 18.23 5.18 4.95
CA VAL A 30 17.53 3.91 4.75
C VAL A 30 16.05 4.23 4.94
N GLU A 31 15.27 4.20 3.86
CA GLU A 31 13.81 4.24 3.97
C GLU A 31 13.39 3.03 4.80
N GLU A 32 12.92 3.28 6.03
CA GLU A 32 12.30 2.25 6.87
C GLU A 32 11.04 1.78 6.13
N ARG A 33 11.15 0.66 5.41
CA ARG A 33 9.99 -0.01 4.83
C ARG A 33 9.17 -0.58 5.98
N ASP A 34 7.89 -0.24 6.01
CA ASP A 34 6.90 -0.85 6.90
C ASP A 34 7.08 -2.38 6.89
N GLU A 35 7.27 -3.01 8.05
CA GLU A 35 7.39 -4.47 8.15
C GLU A 35 6.15 -5.18 7.58
N ASP A 36 4.98 -4.53 7.66
CA ASP A 36 3.73 -4.91 6.99
C ASP A 36 3.88 -5.03 5.44
N GLU A 37 4.58 -4.11 4.77
CA GLU A 37 4.75 -4.13 3.31
C GLU A 37 5.71 -5.25 2.89
N VAL A 38 6.76 -5.49 3.68
CA VAL A 38 7.72 -6.58 3.43
C VAL A 38 7.08 -7.96 3.69
N GLU A 39 6.14 -8.07 4.64
CA GLU A 39 5.33 -9.27 4.83
C GLU A 39 4.29 -9.46 3.70
N GLU A 40 3.68 -8.36 3.21
CA GLU A 40 2.67 -8.40 2.13
C GLU A 40 3.25 -8.82 0.76
N ASP A 41 4.49 -8.47 0.44
CA ASP A 41 5.20 -8.94 -0.77
C ASP A 41 5.57 -10.44 -0.70
N LEU A 42 5.63 -11.04 0.50
CA LEU A 42 6.14 -12.40 0.72
C LEU A 42 5.04 -13.45 0.93
N ARG A 43 4.46 -13.88 -0.22
CA ARG A 43 3.76 -15.18 -0.51
C ARG A 43 2.23 -15.11 -0.74
N ASP A 44 1.78 -14.68 -1.93
CA ASP A 44 0.48 -15.13 -2.51
C ASP A 44 0.64 -16.61 -2.93
N GLY A 45 0.43 -17.53 -1.98
CA GLY A 45 0.50 -18.98 -2.21
C GLY A 45 1.86 -19.53 -2.70
N GLY A 46 2.95 -18.77 -2.53
CA GLY A 46 4.29 -19.14 -3.01
C GLY A 46 4.58 -18.77 -4.47
N VAL A 47 3.68 -18.06 -5.16
CA VAL A 47 3.88 -17.59 -6.54
C VAL A 47 4.54 -16.20 -6.55
N PRO A 48 5.73 -16.02 -7.18
CA PRO A 48 6.35 -14.71 -7.34
C PRO A 48 5.47 -13.75 -8.14
N PHE A 49 5.22 -12.55 -7.61
CA PHE A 49 4.42 -11.52 -8.27
C PHE A 49 5.32 -10.38 -8.77
N PHE A 50 5.11 -9.92 -10.00
CA PHE A 50 5.93 -8.89 -10.64
C PHE A 50 5.17 -7.58 -10.78
N VAL A 51 5.88 -6.45 -10.78
CA VAL A 51 5.30 -5.11 -10.91
C VAL A 51 6.08 -4.34 -11.96
N ASN A 52 5.40 -3.93 -13.02
CA ASN A 52 5.94 -3.03 -14.04
C ASN A 52 6.31 -1.68 -13.40
N ARG A 53 7.53 -1.21 -13.66
CA ARG A 53 8.04 0.09 -13.19
C ARG A 53 8.54 1.00 -14.32
N GLY A 54 8.64 0.49 -15.55
CA GLY A 54 9.08 1.24 -16.73
C GLY A 54 8.02 2.18 -17.31
N GLY A 55 6.76 2.03 -16.91
CA GLY A 55 5.62 2.72 -17.51
C GLY A 55 5.07 1.93 -18.70
N LEU A 56 4.43 2.62 -19.65
CA LEU A 56 3.85 2.03 -20.85
C LEU A 56 4.33 2.78 -22.10
N PRO A 57 4.71 2.08 -23.20
CA PRO A 57 4.73 0.62 -23.38
C PRO A 57 5.69 -0.11 -22.44
N VAL A 58 5.38 -1.36 -22.10
CA VAL A 58 6.18 -2.20 -21.20
C VAL A 58 7.57 -2.42 -21.81
N ASP A 59 8.62 -2.29 -20.99
CA ASP A 59 9.99 -2.55 -21.42
C ASP A 59 10.24 -4.04 -21.72
N GLU A 60 11.30 -4.34 -22.49
CA GLU A 60 11.61 -5.68 -22.94
C GLU A 60 11.91 -6.65 -21.78
N GLU A 61 12.57 -6.20 -20.71
CA GLU A 61 12.91 -7.04 -19.56
C GLU A 61 11.64 -7.49 -18.81
N THR A 62 10.76 -6.53 -18.48
CA THR A 62 9.46 -6.76 -17.83
C THR A 62 8.55 -7.61 -18.72
N TRP A 63 8.55 -7.37 -20.03
CA TRP A 63 7.76 -8.15 -21.00
C TRP A 63 8.21 -9.62 -21.05
N GLU A 64 9.51 -9.87 -21.17
CA GLU A 64 10.04 -11.24 -21.13
C GLU A 64 9.83 -11.91 -19.77
N GLN A 65 9.95 -11.16 -18.66
CA GLN A 65 9.69 -11.68 -17.31
C GLN A 65 8.23 -12.15 -17.15
N MET A 66 7.26 -11.38 -17.68
CA MET A 66 5.86 -11.78 -17.73
C MET A 66 5.66 -13.07 -18.52
N TRP A 67 6.24 -13.19 -19.72
CA TRP A 67 6.08 -14.40 -20.53
C TRP A 67 6.75 -15.64 -19.92
N ARG A 68 7.95 -15.50 -19.32
CA ARG A 68 8.59 -16.59 -18.56
C ARG A 68 7.75 -17.03 -17.36
N HIS A 69 7.05 -16.09 -16.70
CA HIS A 69 6.14 -16.39 -15.60
C HIS A 69 4.94 -17.23 -16.09
N VAL A 70 4.29 -16.80 -17.17
CA VAL A 70 3.17 -17.53 -17.80
C VAL A 70 3.60 -18.92 -18.28
N ALA A 71 4.77 -19.02 -18.91
CA ALA A 71 5.35 -20.28 -19.39
C ALA A 71 5.51 -21.32 -18.27
N ARG A 72 5.95 -20.88 -17.08
CA ARG A 72 6.18 -21.71 -15.91
C ARG A 72 4.90 -22.15 -15.18
N ILE A 73 3.86 -21.32 -15.14
CA ILE A 73 2.66 -21.59 -14.32
C ILE A 73 1.56 -22.27 -15.13
N HIS A 74 1.36 -21.89 -16.39
CA HIS A 74 0.32 -22.48 -17.20
C HIS A 74 0.78 -23.86 -17.73
N PRO A 75 -0.02 -24.94 -17.62
CA PRO A 75 0.40 -26.28 -18.06
C PRO A 75 0.90 -26.36 -19.50
N ASN A 76 0.32 -25.56 -20.39
CA ASN A 76 0.72 -25.40 -21.80
C ASN A 76 1.39 -24.03 -22.08
N GLY A 77 2.10 -23.46 -21.09
CA GLY A 77 2.52 -22.06 -21.10
C GLY A 77 3.42 -21.67 -22.27
N GLU A 78 4.41 -22.49 -22.62
CA GLU A 78 5.28 -22.29 -23.79
C GLU A 78 4.47 -22.20 -25.10
N ALA A 79 3.56 -23.15 -25.33
CA ALA A 79 2.72 -23.18 -26.53
C ALA A 79 1.77 -21.98 -26.61
N ILE A 80 1.29 -21.46 -25.46
CA ILE A 80 0.52 -20.21 -25.42
C ILE A 80 1.41 -19.01 -25.76
N GLY A 81 2.65 -18.97 -25.25
CA GLY A 81 3.65 -17.97 -25.60
C GLY A 81 3.88 -17.92 -27.11
N THR A 82 4.23 -19.05 -27.73
CA THR A 82 4.45 -19.13 -29.19
C THR A 82 3.21 -18.74 -30.00
N ARG A 83 2.01 -19.11 -29.54
CA ARG A 83 0.75 -18.81 -30.27
C ARG A 83 0.36 -17.33 -30.21
N ILE A 84 0.63 -16.63 -29.12
CA ILE A 84 0.19 -15.24 -28.93
C ILE A 84 1.28 -14.24 -29.36
N ARG A 85 2.55 -14.52 -29.07
CA ARG A 85 3.64 -13.57 -29.34
C ARG A 85 3.92 -13.46 -30.83
N GLY A 86 3.71 -12.26 -31.39
CA GLY A 86 3.92 -11.98 -32.81
C GLY A 86 2.77 -12.41 -33.73
N ALA A 87 1.66 -12.91 -33.18
CA ALA A 87 0.46 -13.24 -33.95
C ALA A 87 -0.21 -11.97 -34.51
N SER A 88 -0.59 -12.02 -35.79
CA SER A 88 -1.19 -10.90 -36.53
C SER A 88 -2.73 -10.94 -36.57
N ASP A 89 -3.34 -12.03 -36.09
CA ASP A 89 -4.78 -12.31 -36.09
C ASP A 89 -5.44 -12.12 -34.72
N LEU A 90 -4.70 -11.59 -33.73
CA LEU A 90 -5.24 -11.35 -32.38
C LEU A 90 -6.43 -10.38 -32.42
N PRO A 91 -7.53 -10.67 -31.70
CA PRO A 91 -8.70 -9.81 -31.68
C PRO A 91 -8.38 -8.46 -31.05
N LYS A 92 -8.71 -7.37 -31.74
CA LYS A 92 -8.60 -6.02 -31.17
C LYS A 92 -9.60 -5.86 -30.03
N ILE A 93 -9.09 -5.73 -28.81
CA ILE A 93 -9.92 -5.52 -27.61
C ILE A 93 -10.60 -4.15 -27.69
N PRO A 94 -11.93 -4.04 -27.53
CA PRO A 94 -12.61 -2.76 -27.50
C PRO A 94 -12.29 -2.02 -26.20
N THR A 95 -11.83 -0.77 -26.31
CA THR A 95 -11.56 0.09 -25.15
C THR A 95 -12.88 0.42 -24.42
N PRO A 96 -13.04 0.05 -23.13
CA PRO A 96 -14.25 0.39 -22.39
C PRO A 96 -14.33 1.91 -22.21
N SER A 97 -15.51 2.48 -22.42
CA SER A 97 -15.72 3.92 -22.21
C SER A 97 -15.85 4.22 -20.71
N VAL A 98 -15.11 5.22 -20.23
CA VAL A 98 -15.26 5.75 -18.86
C VAL A 98 -16.73 6.19 -18.66
N PRO A 99 -17.42 5.71 -17.60
CA PRO A 99 -18.85 5.93 -17.47
C PRO A 99 -19.19 7.39 -17.16
N THR A 100 -20.17 7.93 -17.87
CA THR A 100 -20.70 9.29 -17.70
C THR A 100 -22.16 9.23 -17.26
N TYR A 101 -22.62 10.25 -16.52
CA TYR A 101 -23.92 10.23 -15.84
C TYR A 101 -24.72 11.48 -16.14
N GLN A 102 -26.03 11.30 -16.34
CA GLN A 102 -26.95 12.43 -16.26
C GLN A 102 -27.08 12.86 -14.78
N PRO A 103 -27.33 14.15 -14.48
CA PRO A 103 -27.53 14.61 -13.10
C PRO A 103 -28.64 13.86 -12.34
N THR A 104 -29.64 13.35 -13.07
CA THR A 104 -30.78 12.56 -12.58
C THR A 104 -30.44 11.11 -12.23
N THR A 105 -29.31 10.55 -12.70
CA THR A 105 -28.92 9.16 -12.43
C THR A 105 -28.68 8.96 -10.93
N SER A 106 -29.31 7.97 -10.32
CA SER A 106 -29.20 7.71 -8.87
C SER A 106 -27.80 7.23 -8.47
N ILE A 107 -27.39 7.47 -7.22
CA ILE A 107 -26.07 7.04 -6.72
C ILE A 107 -25.83 5.52 -6.90
N PRO A 108 -26.76 4.61 -6.57
CA PRO A 108 -26.56 3.17 -6.80
C PRO A 108 -26.28 2.83 -8.27
N GLN A 109 -27.06 3.39 -9.21
CA GLN A 109 -26.85 3.16 -10.65
C GLN A 109 -25.49 3.68 -11.15
N ARG A 110 -24.99 4.80 -10.60
CA ARG A 110 -23.64 5.29 -10.90
C ARG A 110 -22.58 4.31 -10.36
N LEU A 111 -22.73 3.82 -9.13
CA LEU A 111 -21.80 2.85 -8.54
C LEU A 111 -21.78 1.52 -9.31
N GLU A 112 -22.94 1.04 -9.77
CA GLU A 112 -23.05 -0.14 -10.64
C GLU A 112 -22.34 0.06 -11.99
N ALA A 113 -22.45 1.24 -12.59
CA ALA A 113 -21.75 1.59 -13.83
C ALA A 113 -20.23 1.70 -13.65
N ILE A 114 -19.75 2.30 -12.54
CA ILE A 114 -18.33 2.28 -12.15
C ILE A 114 -17.86 0.83 -12.00
N GLN A 115 -18.62 0.01 -11.29
CA GLN A 115 -18.28 -1.40 -11.10
C GLN A 115 -18.31 -2.21 -12.40
N LYS A 116 -19.20 -1.88 -13.35
CA LYS A 116 -19.20 -2.47 -14.68
C LYS A 116 -17.90 -2.09 -15.41
N TYR A 117 -17.52 -0.81 -15.43
CA TYR A 117 -16.27 -0.36 -16.04
C TYR A 117 -15.04 -1.07 -15.44
N ILE A 118 -14.96 -1.16 -14.11
CA ILE A 118 -13.90 -1.91 -13.40
C ILE A 118 -13.88 -3.39 -13.81
N ARG A 119 -15.04 -4.03 -14.02
CA ARG A 119 -15.11 -5.43 -14.51
C ARG A 119 -14.72 -5.55 -15.98
N ASP A 120 -15.07 -4.58 -16.82
CA ASP A 120 -14.76 -4.58 -18.26
C ASP A 120 -13.23 -4.50 -18.51
N LEU A 121 -12.46 -3.89 -17.59
CA LEU A 121 -10.99 -3.93 -17.58
C LEU A 121 -10.41 -5.32 -17.27
N GLN A 122 -11.19 -6.20 -16.63
CA GLN A 122 -10.83 -7.56 -16.19
C GLN A 122 -9.83 -7.64 -15.02
N TYR A 123 -9.92 -8.75 -14.27
CA TYR A 123 -8.94 -9.04 -13.21
C TYR A 123 -7.63 -9.50 -13.84
N ASN A 124 -6.51 -8.94 -13.38
CA ASN A 124 -5.20 -9.29 -13.92
C ASN A 124 -4.72 -10.67 -13.44
N HIS A 125 -4.72 -11.62 -14.38
CA HIS A 125 -4.24 -13.00 -14.21
C HIS A 125 -2.85 -13.27 -14.82
N THR A 126 -2.13 -12.27 -15.35
CA THR A 126 -0.85 -12.48 -16.05
C THR A 126 0.33 -12.80 -15.13
N GLY A 127 0.22 -12.42 -13.85
CA GLY A 127 1.31 -12.46 -12.88
C GLY A 127 2.14 -11.18 -12.78
N THR A 128 1.91 -10.21 -13.69
CA THR A 128 2.59 -8.91 -13.72
C THR A 128 1.59 -7.77 -13.57
N GLN A 129 1.72 -6.96 -12.51
CA GLN A 129 0.98 -5.71 -12.34
C GLN A 129 1.44 -4.69 -13.37
N PHE A 130 0.50 -4.01 -14.04
CA PHE A 130 0.86 -3.04 -15.08
C PHE A 130 1.07 -1.62 -14.53
N PHE A 131 0.41 -1.25 -13.42
CA PHE A 131 0.49 0.08 -12.82
C PHE A 131 1.09 0.01 -11.40
N GLU A 132 2.24 0.63 -11.14
CA GLU A 132 2.86 0.65 -9.81
C GLU A 132 2.07 1.54 -8.83
N ILE A 133 1.40 0.93 -7.84
CA ILE A 133 0.72 1.66 -6.76
C ILE A 133 1.56 1.61 -5.48
N LYS A 134 2.26 2.71 -5.18
CA LYS A 134 2.90 2.94 -3.88
C LYS A 134 1.90 3.61 -2.92
N LYS A 135 1.53 2.92 -1.84
CA LYS A 135 0.51 3.36 -0.86
C LYS A 135 0.84 4.69 -0.18
N SER A 136 2.13 5.03 -0.07
CA SER A 136 2.63 6.29 0.51
C SER A 136 2.64 7.49 -0.43
N ARG A 137 2.26 7.34 -1.72
CA ARG A 137 2.13 8.49 -2.63
C ARG A 137 0.95 9.40 -2.18
N PRO A 138 1.06 10.74 -2.36
CA PRO A 138 -0.06 11.65 -2.12
C PRO A 138 -1.21 11.37 -3.10
N LEU A 139 -2.44 11.71 -2.71
CA LEU A 139 -3.65 11.41 -3.46
C LEU A 139 -3.58 11.91 -4.91
N THR A 140 -3.09 13.13 -5.14
CA THR A 140 -2.90 13.68 -6.50
C THR A 140 -2.08 12.77 -7.41
N ALA A 141 -0.98 12.19 -6.92
CA ALA A 141 -0.14 11.29 -7.71
C ALA A 141 -0.79 9.92 -7.94
N LEU A 142 -1.72 9.50 -7.07
CA LEU A 142 -2.54 8.30 -7.27
C LEU A 142 -3.65 8.55 -8.30
N MET A 143 -4.20 9.78 -8.38
CA MET A 143 -5.19 10.17 -9.38
C MET A 143 -4.58 10.25 -10.80
N ASP A 144 -3.32 10.66 -10.94
CA ASP A 144 -2.61 10.60 -12.22
C ASP A 144 -2.46 9.16 -12.72
N ILE A 145 -2.16 8.20 -11.84
CA ILE A 145 -2.08 6.78 -12.20
C ILE A 145 -3.48 6.24 -12.54
N ALA A 146 -4.53 6.61 -11.80
CA ALA A 146 -5.91 6.23 -12.15
C ALA A 146 -6.31 6.75 -13.55
N LYS A 147 -5.93 7.98 -13.88
CA LYS A 147 -6.14 8.56 -15.21
C LYS A 147 -5.39 7.77 -16.29
N GLU A 148 -4.16 7.35 -16.02
CA GLU A 148 -3.41 6.45 -16.90
C GLU A 148 -4.11 5.09 -17.09
N MET A 149 -4.62 4.45 -16.01
CA MET A 149 -5.42 3.23 -16.14
C MET A 149 -6.60 3.39 -17.10
N THR A 150 -7.29 4.54 -17.06
CA THR A 150 -8.43 4.78 -17.98
C THR A 150 -7.99 4.96 -19.44
N ARG A 151 -6.79 5.50 -19.68
CA ARG A 151 -6.23 5.72 -21.02
C ARG A 151 -5.74 4.41 -21.65
N GLU A 152 -5.03 3.61 -20.86
CA GLU A 152 -4.36 2.38 -21.33
C GLU A 152 -5.27 1.15 -21.29
N SER A 153 -6.30 1.15 -20.42
CA SER A 153 -7.34 0.13 -20.33
C SER A 153 -6.84 -1.32 -20.20
N LEU A 154 -5.77 -1.52 -19.40
CA LEU A 154 -5.19 -2.83 -19.12
C LEU A 154 -5.85 -3.51 -17.90
N PRO A 155 -5.74 -4.85 -17.75
CA PRO A 155 -6.23 -5.58 -16.58
C PRO A 155 -5.62 -5.13 -15.26
N ILE A 156 -6.45 -5.08 -14.22
CA ILE A 156 -6.12 -4.53 -12.89
C ILE A 156 -6.38 -5.54 -11.77
N LYS A 157 -5.77 -5.31 -10.61
CA LYS A 157 -5.97 -6.07 -9.35
C LYS A 157 -6.67 -5.19 -8.31
N CYS A 158 -6.90 -5.76 -7.13
CA CYS A 158 -7.69 -5.15 -6.05
C CYS A 158 -7.21 -3.74 -5.65
N LEU A 159 -5.90 -3.52 -5.47
CA LEU A 159 -5.38 -2.21 -5.09
C LEU A 159 -5.53 -1.15 -6.20
N GLU A 160 -5.28 -1.53 -7.45
CA GLU A 160 -5.49 -0.65 -8.62
C GLU A 160 -6.97 -0.27 -8.76
N ALA A 161 -7.89 -1.23 -8.57
CA ALA A 161 -9.33 -0.96 -8.57
C ALA A 161 -9.82 -0.05 -7.42
N VAL A 162 -9.13 -0.03 -6.28
CA VAL A 162 -9.42 0.93 -5.19
C VAL A 162 -9.06 2.35 -5.62
N ILE A 163 -7.86 2.54 -6.19
CA ILE A 163 -7.40 3.83 -6.69
C ILE A 163 -8.28 4.34 -7.84
N LEU A 164 -8.62 3.47 -8.79
CA LEU A 164 -9.55 3.78 -9.88
C LEU A 164 -10.97 4.09 -9.37
N GLY A 165 -11.45 3.33 -8.37
CA GLY A 165 -12.74 3.56 -7.73
C GLY A 165 -12.82 4.94 -7.07
N ILE A 166 -11.76 5.38 -6.39
CA ILE A 166 -11.63 6.73 -5.82
C ILE A 166 -11.71 7.77 -6.93
N TYR A 167 -10.91 7.63 -7.98
CA TYR A 167 -10.88 8.56 -9.12
C TYR A 167 -12.27 8.75 -9.77
N LEU A 168 -12.96 7.64 -10.08
CA LEU A 168 -14.26 7.64 -10.74
C LEU A 168 -15.42 8.15 -9.86
N THR A 169 -15.20 8.32 -8.55
CA THR A 169 -16.20 8.79 -7.58
C THR A 169 -15.89 10.17 -6.99
N ASN A 170 -14.78 10.82 -7.33
CA ASN A 170 -14.44 12.16 -6.82
C ASN A 170 -15.57 13.18 -7.05
N SER A 171 -16.23 13.13 -8.20
CA SER A 171 -17.36 14.01 -8.58
C SER A 171 -18.69 13.69 -7.88
N MET A 172 -18.71 12.76 -6.92
CA MET A 172 -19.90 12.32 -6.19
C MET A 172 -19.81 12.71 -4.69
N PRO A 173 -19.98 13.99 -4.31
CA PRO A 173 -19.81 14.46 -2.92
C PRO A 173 -20.82 13.87 -1.92
N GLY A 174 -21.83 13.12 -2.38
CA GLY A 174 -22.73 12.35 -1.52
C GLY A 174 -22.24 10.91 -1.25
N VAL A 175 -21.04 10.53 -1.70
CA VAL A 175 -20.47 9.18 -1.53
C VAL A 175 -19.12 9.28 -0.83
N GLU A 176 -19.14 9.01 0.47
CA GLU A 176 -17.93 8.87 1.27
C GLU A 176 -17.24 7.54 0.95
N ARG A 177 -15.90 7.54 0.93
CA ARG A 177 -15.11 6.42 0.38
C ARG A 177 -13.91 6.13 1.27
N PHE A 178 -13.69 4.87 1.63
CA PHE A 178 -12.61 4.47 2.55
C PHE A 178 -12.02 3.12 2.13
N PRO A 179 -10.71 2.90 2.25
CA PRO A 179 -10.13 1.59 1.97
C PRO A 179 -10.54 0.59 3.06
N LEU A 180 -10.95 -0.61 2.63
CA LEU A 180 -11.31 -1.72 3.50
C LEU A 180 -10.49 -2.94 3.10
N SER A 181 -9.52 -3.31 3.94
CA SER A 181 -8.57 -4.39 3.66
C SER A 181 -8.79 -5.59 4.57
N PHE A 182 -8.53 -6.78 4.05
CA PHE A 182 -8.68 -8.05 4.71
C PHE A 182 -7.36 -8.84 4.64
N LYS A 183 -6.82 -9.27 5.79
CA LYS A 183 -5.80 -10.33 5.86
C LYS A 183 -6.52 -11.62 6.20
N THR A 184 -6.41 -12.62 5.33
CA THR A 184 -7.03 -13.95 5.50
C THR A 184 -5.95 -15.03 5.51
N GLN A 185 -6.32 -16.25 5.91
CA GLN A 185 -5.46 -17.42 5.85
C GLN A 185 -6.18 -18.59 5.15
N PHE A 186 -5.47 -19.29 4.26
CA PHE A 186 -5.93 -20.51 3.61
C PHE A 186 -4.73 -21.45 3.39
N SER A 187 -4.87 -22.73 3.72
CA SER A 187 -3.82 -23.76 3.55
C SER A 187 -2.43 -23.31 4.04
N GLY A 188 -2.38 -22.77 5.26
CA GLY A 188 -1.17 -22.24 5.91
C GLY A 188 -0.70 -20.87 5.43
N ASN A 189 -1.02 -20.47 4.19
CA ASN A 189 -0.61 -19.20 3.58
C ASN A 189 -1.53 -18.04 4.00
N HIS A 190 -0.98 -16.83 4.05
CA HIS A 190 -1.72 -15.60 4.25
C HIS A 190 -2.02 -14.91 2.92
N PHE A 191 -3.20 -14.29 2.82
CA PHE A 191 -3.63 -13.58 1.62
C PHE A 191 -4.19 -12.23 2.01
N CYS A 192 -3.68 -11.17 1.38
CA CYS A 192 -4.17 -9.81 1.54
C CYS A 192 -5.06 -9.41 0.35
N HIS A 193 -6.15 -8.71 0.66
CA HIS A 193 -7.12 -8.23 -0.32
C HIS A 193 -7.72 -6.91 0.15
N ILE A 194 -8.15 -6.05 -0.78
CA ILE A 194 -8.66 -4.70 -0.48
C ILE A 194 -9.82 -4.34 -1.40
N VAL A 195 -10.82 -3.67 -0.86
CA VAL A 195 -11.94 -3.05 -1.59
C VAL A 195 -12.08 -1.60 -1.18
N LEU A 196 -12.77 -0.81 -2.00
CA LEU A 196 -13.16 0.54 -1.65
C LEU A 196 -14.55 0.48 -1.01
N GLY A 197 -14.59 0.57 0.32
CA GLY A 197 -15.85 0.75 1.04
C GLY A 197 -16.47 2.09 0.67
N VAL A 198 -17.77 2.09 0.40
CA VAL A 198 -18.54 3.30 0.10
C VAL A 198 -19.66 3.48 1.12
N HIS A 199 -19.93 4.72 1.50
CA HIS A 199 -20.99 5.10 2.43
C HIS A 199 -21.77 6.29 1.90
N SER A 200 -23.08 6.14 1.72
CA SER A 200 -23.97 7.17 1.18
C SER A 200 -25.40 6.93 1.66
N GLY A 201 -26.15 8.00 1.96
CA GLY A 201 -27.55 7.90 2.42
C GLY A 201 -27.76 7.07 3.70
N GLY A 202 -26.72 6.93 4.55
CA GLY A 202 -26.76 6.05 5.73
C GLY A 202 -26.73 4.56 5.40
N ARG A 203 -26.29 4.20 4.18
CA ARG A 203 -26.04 2.83 3.71
C ARG A 203 -24.57 2.64 3.36
N PHE A 204 -24.11 1.40 3.45
CA PHE A 204 -22.78 0.95 3.09
C PHE A 204 -22.84 0.02 1.87
N GLY A 205 -21.75 -0.01 1.12
CA GLY A 205 -21.50 -0.92 0.00
C GLY A 205 -20.00 -0.99 -0.29
N ALA A 206 -19.62 -1.58 -1.42
CA ALA A 206 -18.21 -1.65 -1.84
C ALA A 206 -18.05 -1.63 -3.36
N LEU A 207 -16.96 -1.01 -3.83
CA LEU A 207 -16.42 -1.13 -5.18
C LEU A 207 -15.09 -1.89 -5.13
N GLY A 208 -14.75 -2.66 -6.17
CA GLY A 208 -13.43 -3.28 -6.26
C GLY A 208 -13.32 -4.30 -7.39
N ILE A 209 -12.24 -5.08 -7.37
CA ILE A 209 -12.07 -6.22 -8.28
C ILE A 209 -11.37 -7.37 -7.56
N SER A 210 -11.82 -8.59 -7.80
CA SER A 210 -11.30 -9.80 -7.16
C SER A 210 -11.39 -11.00 -8.10
N ARG A 211 -10.63 -12.05 -7.78
CA ARG A 211 -10.70 -13.38 -8.42
C ARG A 211 -12.08 -14.04 -8.20
N ARG A 212 -12.88 -13.56 -7.24
CA ARG A 212 -14.21 -14.07 -6.87
C ARG A 212 -15.24 -12.93 -6.89
N MET A 213 -16.44 -13.18 -7.40
CA MET A 213 -17.44 -12.13 -7.66
C MET A 213 -18.07 -11.53 -6.39
N ASP A 214 -18.25 -12.36 -5.37
CA ASP A 214 -18.75 -12.05 -4.04
C ASP A 214 -17.69 -11.42 -3.12
N LEU A 215 -16.42 -11.37 -3.55
CA LEU A 215 -15.33 -10.67 -2.87
C LEU A 215 -14.95 -9.36 -3.56
N MET A 216 -15.89 -8.67 -4.23
CA MET A 216 -15.65 -7.33 -4.79
C MET A 216 -16.82 -6.37 -4.55
N PHE A 217 -17.72 -6.23 -5.53
CA PHE A 217 -18.88 -5.34 -5.44
C PHE A 217 -19.83 -5.76 -4.32
N LYS A 218 -20.33 -4.78 -3.57
CA LYS A 218 -21.46 -4.95 -2.66
C LYS A 218 -22.43 -3.77 -2.88
N PRO A 219 -23.73 -4.00 -3.15
CA PRO A 219 -24.68 -2.93 -3.39
C PRO A 219 -24.84 -2.04 -2.16
N LEU A 220 -25.32 -0.82 -2.35
CA LEU A 220 -25.43 0.21 -1.33
C LEU A 220 -26.66 -0.02 -0.41
N GLU A 221 -26.70 -1.18 0.25
CA GLU A 221 -27.87 -1.70 0.97
C GLU A 221 -27.62 -2.00 2.45
N PHE A 222 -26.34 -2.17 2.83
CA PHE A 222 -25.94 -2.55 4.19
C PHE A 222 -26.19 -1.40 5.17
N ARG A 223 -26.80 -1.68 6.32
CA ARG A 223 -27.21 -0.64 7.29
C ARG A 223 -26.04 -0.17 8.15
N THR A 224 -25.10 -1.05 8.43
CA THR A 224 -23.89 -0.78 9.21
C THR A 224 -22.65 -1.38 8.55
N LEU A 225 -21.49 -0.84 8.90
CA LEU A 225 -20.20 -1.37 8.46
C LEU A 225 -19.99 -2.83 8.92
N ALA A 226 -20.54 -3.22 10.07
CA ALA A 226 -20.51 -4.59 10.57
C ALA A 226 -21.24 -5.56 9.63
N ASP A 227 -22.41 -5.17 9.11
CA ASP A 227 -23.17 -6.02 8.19
C ASP A 227 -22.41 -6.21 6.85
N LEU A 228 -21.73 -5.17 6.36
CA LEU A 228 -20.87 -5.25 5.18
C LEU A 228 -19.63 -6.14 5.41
N VAL A 229 -18.95 -6.01 6.55
CA VAL A 229 -17.77 -6.82 6.89
C VAL A 229 -18.16 -8.30 7.08
N GLN A 230 -19.30 -8.57 7.72
CA GLN A 230 -19.84 -9.92 7.89
C GLN A 230 -20.18 -10.59 6.55
N GLU A 231 -20.68 -9.83 5.58
CA GLU A 231 -20.94 -10.30 4.22
C GLU A 231 -19.63 -10.71 3.49
N PHE A 232 -18.56 -9.93 3.63
CA PHE A 232 -17.24 -10.35 3.13
C PHE A 232 -16.68 -11.57 3.88
N GLU A 233 -16.83 -11.64 5.21
CA GLU A 233 -16.42 -12.80 6.02
C GLU A 233 -17.14 -14.08 5.57
N GLY A 234 -18.46 -13.99 5.29
CA GLY A 234 -19.26 -15.08 4.74
C GLY A 234 -18.75 -15.57 3.39
N ALA A 235 -18.47 -14.64 2.46
CA ALA A 235 -17.89 -14.96 1.16
C ALA A 235 -16.50 -15.63 1.28
N TYR A 236 -15.60 -15.12 2.13
CA TYR A 236 -14.30 -15.75 2.38
C TYR A 236 -14.44 -17.19 2.91
N ARG A 237 -15.36 -17.40 3.86
CA ARG A 237 -15.65 -18.73 4.41
C ARG A 237 -16.13 -19.71 3.33
N GLY A 238 -16.89 -19.22 2.33
CA GLY A 238 -17.29 -19.98 1.14
C GLY A 238 -16.13 -20.50 0.28
N TYR A 239 -14.94 -19.89 0.39
CA TYR A 239 -13.70 -20.34 -0.24
C TYR A 239 -12.69 -20.94 0.74
N TRP A 240 -13.13 -21.34 1.94
CA TRP A 240 -12.28 -21.88 3.01
C TRP A 240 -11.19 -20.93 3.53
N HIS A 241 -11.30 -19.63 3.26
CA HIS A 241 -10.45 -18.61 3.87
C HIS A 241 -10.95 -18.26 5.28
N THR A 242 -10.07 -18.30 6.26
CA THR A 242 -10.31 -17.75 7.60
C THR A 242 -9.92 -16.28 7.60
N LEU A 243 -10.84 -15.38 7.97
CA LEU A 243 -10.54 -13.96 8.14
C LEU A 243 -9.73 -13.74 9.43
N ARG A 244 -8.54 -13.14 9.31
CA ARG A 244 -7.60 -12.93 10.43
C ARG A 244 -7.59 -11.47 10.89
N LYS A 245 -7.51 -10.51 9.97
CA LYS A 245 -7.53 -9.07 10.29
C LYS A 245 -8.37 -8.28 9.31
N VAL A 246 -9.00 -7.22 9.81
CA VAL A 246 -9.66 -6.17 9.00
C VAL A 246 -8.91 -4.85 9.26
N LYS A 247 -8.32 -4.25 8.21
CA LYS A 247 -7.74 -2.90 8.26
C LYS A 247 -8.72 -1.93 7.60
N ILE A 248 -9.07 -0.82 8.27
CA ILE A 248 -10.07 0.15 7.81
C ILE A 248 -9.45 1.54 7.83
N GLY A 249 -9.53 2.22 6.70
CA GLY A 249 -9.05 3.58 6.56
C GLY A 249 -10.02 4.66 6.98
N GLN A 250 -9.59 5.91 6.81
CA GLN A 250 -10.44 7.09 6.88
C GLN A 250 -11.12 7.37 5.53
N TYR A 251 -12.05 8.32 5.53
CA TYR A 251 -12.60 8.84 4.29
C TYR A 251 -11.52 9.56 3.46
N VAL A 252 -11.51 9.26 2.16
CA VAL A 252 -10.59 9.84 1.18
C VAL A 252 -11.15 11.16 0.65
N SER A 253 -10.31 12.20 0.62
CA SER A 253 -10.70 13.52 0.11
C SER A 253 -11.28 13.47 -1.30
N HIS A 254 -12.31 14.27 -1.55
CA HIS A 254 -12.91 14.45 -2.89
C HIS A 254 -12.08 15.36 -3.80
N ASP A 255 -11.10 16.09 -3.25
CA ASP A 255 -10.18 16.91 -4.04
C ASP A 255 -9.14 16.01 -4.74
N PRO A 256 -9.16 15.87 -6.08
CA PRO A 256 -8.19 15.08 -6.81
C PRO A 256 -6.77 15.67 -6.76
N HIS A 257 -6.61 16.93 -6.32
CA HIS A 257 -5.33 17.61 -6.19
C HIS A 257 -4.80 17.61 -4.74
N SER A 258 -5.47 16.91 -3.82
CA SER A 258 -4.99 16.81 -2.44
C SER A 258 -3.60 16.17 -2.37
N VAL A 259 -2.73 16.80 -1.57
CA VAL A 259 -1.38 16.31 -1.23
C VAL A 259 -1.39 15.37 -0.02
N GLU A 260 -2.55 15.11 0.57
CA GLU A 260 -2.71 14.15 1.67
C GLU A 260 -2.47 12.72 1.18
N GLN A 261 -1.95 11.87 2.07
CA GLN A 261 -1.89 10.43 1.85
C GLN A 261 -3.22 9.79 2.25
N ILE A 262 -3.58 8.69 1.59
CA ILE A 262 -4.70 7.85 2.02
C ILE A 262 -4.31 7.19 3.35
N ASP A 263 -5.12 7.37 4.39
CA ASP A 263 -4.98 6.61 5.63
C ASP A 263 -5.56 5.20 5.41
N TRP A 264 -4.67 4.24 5.13
CA TRP A 264 -5.03 2.84 4.82
C TRP A 264 -5.35 1.98 6.04
N LYS A 265 -4.87 2.38 7.23
CA LYS A 265 -4.76 1.49 8.40
C LYS A 265 -5.15 2.15 9.73
N HIS A 266 -6.11 3.09 9.67
CA HIS A 266 -6.60 3.84 10.83
C HIS A 266 -7.12 2.96 11.98
N SER A 267 -7.87 1.91 11.64
CA SER A 267 -8.30 0.89 12.59
C SER A 267 -7.89 -0.48 12.08
N ILE A 268 -7.19 -1.23 12.92
CA ILE A 268 -6.73 -2.59 12.62
C ILE A 268 -7.39 -3.51 13.65
N LEU A 269 -8.34 -4.32 13.20
CA LEU A 269 -9.12 -5.22 14.03
C LEU A 269 -8.60 -6.65 13.82
N ASP A 270 -8.14 -7.28 14.89
CA ASP A 270 -7.63 -8.65 14.91
C ASP A 270 -8.80 -9.58 15.25
N VAL A 271 -9.34 -10.25 14.23
CA VAL A 271 -10.63 -10.96 14.30
C VAL A 271 -10.55 -12.19 15.19
N ASP A 272 -9.37 -12.81 15.31
CA ASP A 272 -9.13 -13.96 16.19
C ASP A 272 -9.15 -13.59 17.69
N LYS A 273 -8.99 -12.30 18.02
CA LYS A 273 -8.89 -11.79 19.40
C LYS A 273 -10.16 -11.12 19.92
N LEU A 274 -11.18 -10.98 19.07
CA LEU A 274 -12.40 -10.24 19.37
C LEU A 274 -13.61 -11.19 19.30
N THR A 275 -14.51 -11.08 20.27
CA THR A 275 -15.87 -11.63 20.13
C THR A 275 -16.61 -10.89 19.00
N LYS A 276 -17.70 -11.48 18.49
CA LYS A 276 -18.51 -10.87 17.42
C LYS A 276 -19.10 -9.53 17.87
N GLU A 277 -19.47 -9.45 19.14
CA GLU A 277 -20.04 -8.27 19.79
C GLU A 277 -18.99 -7.16 19.95
N GLU A 278 -17.75 -7.49 20.32
CA GLU A 278 -16.63 -6.53 20.38
C GLU A 278 -16.22 -6.04 18.99
N LEU A 279 -16.08 -6.94 18.01
CA LEU A 279 -15.82 -6.59 16.62
C LEU A 279 -16.89 -5.62 16.10
N ARG A 280 -18.18 -5.91 16.36
CA ARG A 280 -19.27 -5.02 15.98
C ARG A 280 -19.16 -3.65 16.67
N ARG A 281 -18.82 -3.59 17.96
CA ARG A 281 -18.64 -2.33 18.70
C ARG A 281 -17.51 -1.48 18.12
N GLU A 282 -16.35 -2.07 17.80
CA GLU A 282 -15.24 -1.32 17.20
C GLU A 282 -15.55 -0.85 15.77
N LEU A 283 -16.28 -1.64 14.97
CA LEU A 283 -16.76 -1.22 13.65
C LEU A 283 -17.76 -0.06 13.72
N GLU A 284 -18.67 -0.08 14.70
CA GLU A 284 -19.60 1.01 14.96
C GLU A 284 -18.88 2.26 15.51
N ARG A 285 -17.85 2.09 16.34
CA ARG A 285 -16.98 3.17 16.83
C ARG A 285 -16.24 3.84 15.70
N HIS A 286 -15.51 3.09 14.86
CA HIS A 286 -14.81 3.63 13.68
C HIS A 286 -15.77 4.37 12.74
N THR A 287 -16.98 3.84 12.55
CA THR A 287 -18.04 4.51 11.78
C THR A 287 -18.44 5.88 12.37
N ARG A 288 -18.51 6.02 13.70
CA ARG A 288 -18.78 7.30 14.36
C ARG A 288 -17.58 8.25 14.20
N ASP A 289 -16.36 7.76 14.39
CA ASP A 289 -15.14 8.56 14.31
C ASP A 289 -14.91 9.13 12.88
N MET A 290 -15.18 8.33 11.83
CA MET A 290 -15.17 8.81 10.44
C MET A 290 -16.20 9.94 10.22
N ARG A 291 -17.45 9.78 10.71
CA ARG A 291 -18.51 10.78 10.57
C ARG A 291 -18.22 12.08 11.33
N MET A 292 -17.60 11.99 12.51
CA MET A 292 -17.22 13.17 13.30
C MET A 292 -16.08 13.98 12.66
N LYS A 293 -15.24 13.37 11.82
CA LYS A 293 -14.19 14.08 11.07
C LYS A 293 -14.71 14.90 9.91
N ILE A 294 -15.78 14.48 9.22
CA ILE A 294 -16.47 15.29 8.19
C ILE A 294 -16.90 16.66 8.77
N GLY A 295 -17.28 16.71 10.05
CA GLY A 295 -17.67 17.94 10.75
C GLY A 295 -16.54 18.96 10.97
N LYS A 296 -15.27 18.62 10.74
CA LYS A 296 -14.15 19.57 10.81
C LYS A 296 -13.85 20.19 9.44
N ALA A 297 -14.77 21.03 8.98
CA ALA A 297 -14.54 21.84 7.79
C ALA A 297 -13.50 22.95 8.04
N ALA A 298 -12.38 22.86 7.31
CA ALA A 298 -11.27 23.83 7.20
C ALA A 298 -10.46 24.16 8.47
N PRO A 299 -9.13 24.34 8.37
CA PRO A 299 -8.40 25.12 9.35
C PRO A 299 -8.91 26.57 9.30
N THR A 300 -9.17 27.16 10.46
CA THR A 300 -9.53 28.58 10.56
C THR A 300 -8.46 29.43 9.89
N SER A 301 -8.81 30.14 8.83
CA SER A 301 -7.91 31.11 8.19
C SER A 301 -7.37 32.07 9.24
N PRO A 302 -6.07 32.42 9.23
CA PRO A 302 -5.50 33.30 10.24
C PRO A 302 -6.25 34.64 10.21
N THR A 303 -6.85 35.01 11.34
CA THR A 303 -7.58 36.27 11.47
C THR A 303 -6.62 37.41 11.19
N LYS A 304 -6.85 38.13 10.09
CA LYS A 304 -6.03 39.25 9.65
C LYS A 304 -6.33 40.46 10.54
N ASP A 305 -5.71 40.48 11.72
CA ASP A 305 -5.80 41.59 12.67
C ASP A 305 -5.29 42.88 12.04
N ARG A 306 -6.24 43.69 11.59
CA ARG A 306 -5.99 44.93 10.87
C ARG A 306 -5.82 46.08 11.87
N LYS A 307 -4.62 46.22 12.44
CA LYS A 307 -4.19 47.46 13.11
C LYS A 307 -3.01 48.10 12.39
N SER A 308 -3.27 49.22 11.72
CA SER A 308 -2.22 50.13 11.27
C SER A 308 -1.97 51.19 12.33
N ASN A 309 -0.73 51.35 12.79
CA ASN A 309 0.07 52.55 12.52
C ASN A 309 1.44 52.53 13.21
N MET A 310 2.47 52.82 12.39
CA MET A 310 3.63 53.67 12.64
C MET A 310 4.34 53.68 14.01
N GLY A 311 5.65 53.39 13.99
CA GLY A 311 6.58 53.76 15.07
C GLY A 311 7.92 53.01 15.05
N SER A 312 8.92 53.54 14.35
CA SER A 312 10.32 53.07 14.39
C SER A 312 11.21 54.11 15.15
N PRO A 313 12.51 53.86 15.43
CA PRO A 313 12.99 52.91 16.44
C PRO A 313 14.08 53.53 17.37
N HIS A 314 14.17 53.17 18.66
CA HIS A 314 15.33 53.57 19.49
C HIS A 314 15.89 52.52 20.48
N ARG A 315 17.24 52.52 20.51
CA ARG A 315 18.27 51.77 21.25
C ARG A 315 18.02 51.40 22.74
N ASN A 316 18.32 50.12 23.08
CA ASN A 316 19.26 49.60 24.12
C ASN A 316 19.26 50.13 25.59
N PRO A 317 19.84 49.38 26.57
CA PRO A 317 19.70 47.94 26.88
C PRO A 317 19.55 47.68 28.42
N GLY A 318 19.27 46.45 28.86
CA GLY A 318 19.35 46.10 30.29
C GLY A 318 19.06 44.64 30.65
N SER A 319 20.05 43.94 31.18
CA SER A 319 19.93 42.57 31.72
C SER A 319 20.42 42.50 33.17
N PRO A 320 19.82 41.64 34.00
CA PRO A 320 20.52 40.95 35.09
C PRO A 320 20.40 39.42 34.91
N MET A 321 21.51 38.67 34.80
CA MET A 321 22.43 38.24 35.87
C MET A 321 22.00 36.90 36.52
N ARG A 322 22.64 35.79 36.12
CA ARG A 322 22.50 34.47 36.76
C ARG A 322 23.60 34.25 37.82
N ARG A 323 23.18 33.83 39.01
CA ARG A 323 23.95 33.11 40.06
C ARG A 323 23.04 31.97 40.57
N ASN A 324 23.50 30.88 41.18
CA ASN A 324 24.83 30.53 41.69
C ASN A 324 25.10 29.01 41.50
N SER A 325 26.25 28.52 41.98
CA SER A 325 26.83 27.19 41.68
C SER A 325 26.99 26.25 42.90
N ARG A 326 27.59 25.06 42.65
CA ARG A 326 28.27 24.11 43.60
C ARG A 326 27.38 22.96 44.15
N ILE A 327 27.52 21.68 43.75
CA ILE A 327 28.61 20.66 43.87
C ILE A 327 28.63 19.95 45.25
N GLU A 328 28.39 18.61 45.28
CA GLU A 328 29.36 17.58 45.75
C GLU A 328 28.91 16.09 45.61
N ARG A 329 29.87 15.23 45.22
CA ARG A 329 30.12 13.79 45.53
C ARG A 329 29.24 12.62 44.99
N ARG A 330 29.96 11.50 44.76
CA ARG A 330 29.59 10.13 44.28
C ARG A 330 29.58 9.12 45.49
N PRO A 331 29.50 7.76 45.40
CA PRO A 331 29.48 6.83 44.23
C PRO A 331 28.60 5.53 44.34
N SER A 332 28.78 4.63 43.36
CA SER A 332 28.58 3.15 43.36
C SER A 332 27.32 2.57 42.69
N GLY A 333 27.48 1.38 42.07
CA GLY A 333 26.45 0.58 41.37
C GLY A 333 27.03 -0.30 40.24
N GLU A 334 26.76 -1.61 40.25
CA GLU A 334 27.49 -2.63 39.47
C GLU A 334 26.86 -3.05 38.12
N LYS A 335 27.61 -3.84 37.33
CA LYS A 335 27.18 -4.49 36.07
C LYS A 335 26.49 -5.84 36.33
N LYS A 336 25.51 -6.21 35.47
CA LYS A 336 25.29 -7.57 34.90
C LYS A 336 24.53 -7.40 33.57
N VAL A 337 25.14 -7.69 32.42
CA VAL A 337 25.26 -9.00 31.72
C VAL A 337 23.94 -9.44 31.06
N LEU A 338 23.99 -9.57 29.74
CA LEU A 338 22.93 -10.07 28.84
C LEU A 338 23.22 -11.53 28.48
N ASP A 339 22.20 -12.39 28.46
CA ASP A 339 22.29 -13.75 27.92
C ASP A 339 21.81 -13.82 26.45
N PRO A 340 22.46 -14.60 25.57
CA PRO A 340 22.06 -14.78 24.18
C PRO A 340 21.01 -15.90 24.01
N LYS A 341 20.10 -15.73 23.04
CA LYS A 341 19.13 -16.76 22.64
C LYS A 341 19.78 -17.82 21.73
N SER A 342 19.38 -19.08 21.91
CA SER A 342 19.66 -20.20 21.01
C SER A 342 18.82 -20.14 19.71
N PRO A 343 19.29 -20.73 18.60
CA PRO A 343 18.60 -20.71 17.31
C PRO A 343 17.45 -21.74 17.23
N PRO A 344 16.45 -21.53 16.35
CA PRO A 344 15.38 -22.49 16.11
C PRO A 344 15.84 -23.64 15.20
N ASP A 345 15.38 -24.85 15.54
CA ASP A 345 15.69 -26.08 14.81
C ASP A 345 14.87 -26.17 13.51
N MET A 346 15.54 -26.53 12.40
CA MET A 346 14.95 -26.61 11.06
C MET A 346 14.67 -28.06 10.70
N ASN A 347 13.42 -28.52 10.90
CA ASN A 347 12.96 -29.79 10.36
C ASN A 347 11.81 -29.58 9.37
N GLY A 348 12.11 -29.76 8.08
CA GLY A 348 11.14 -29.60 7.00
C GLY A 348 10.24 -30.82 6.84
N TYR A 349 9.08 -30.62 6.20
CA TYR A 349 8.21 -31.70 5.74
C TYR A 349 7.78 -31.47 4.28
N GLN A 350 8.08 -32.47 3.44
CA GLN A 350 7.60 -32.59 2.06
C GLN A 350 6.37 -33.51 2.02
N ILE A 351 5.24 -33.04 1.47
CA ILE A 351 4.15 -33.85 0.87
C ILE A 351 3.54 -32.91 -0.21
N ARG A 352 3.37 -33.20 -1.52
CA ARG A 352 3.17 -34.42 -2.34
C ARG A 352 1.86 -35.18 -2.10
N VAL A 353 0.72 -34.58 -2.46
CA VAL A 353 -0.05 -34.91 -3.70
C VAL A 353 -0.67 -33.62 -4.21
#